data_AF-A0A8J8C210-F1
#
_entry.id   AF-A0A8J8C210-F1
#
_cell.length_a   1.000
_cell.length_b   1.000
_cell.length_c   1.000
_cell.angle_alpha   90.00
_cell.angle_beta   90.00
_cell.angle_gamma   90.00
#
_symmetry.space_group_name_H-M   'P 1'
#
loop_
_entity.id
_entity.type
_entity.pdbx_description
1 polymer ?
#
loop_
_entity_poly.entity_id
_entity_poly.type
_entity_poly.pdbx_seq_one_letter_code
_entity_poly.pdbx_strand_id
1 'polypeptide(L)'
;MSLSKDAVLTITWLLLQTIPGTLLYRSCRKRVENFDPADYEPKGIIKTCWEETIPWDAEYELLFREFKFNLRKKLTPIMRKYLISGYKIYKFLEELPKHCTVFTRYFPEGFPNYDSYLYMFETDYEDFVIELFSELPTSPFFFKVSDKLFLYAQADRRLVRSASIKMSDIRQLHIPLLVDDLLERGILRSEAHSISAYYWTKNF
;
A
#
# COMPACT_ATOMS: atom_id res chain seq x y z
N MET A 1 4.04 -20.46 27.92
CA MET A 1 2.86 -19.66 27.50
C MET A 1 3.39 -18.42 26.80
N SER A 2 3.77 -18.54 25.54
CA SER A 2 4.41 -17.47 24.76
C SER A 2 3.33 -16.66 24.05
N LEU A 3 3.28 -15.37 24.34
CA LEU A 3 2.52 -14.42 23.53
C LEU A 3 3.09 -14.43 22.11
N SER A 4 2.25 -14.78 21.13
CA SER A 4 2.60 -14.75 19.71
C SER A 4 3.00 -13.33 19.30
N LYS A 5 4.03 -13.23 18.45
CA LYS A 5 4.49 -11.99 17.82
C LYS A 5 3.36 -11.26 17.05
N ASP A 6 2.29 -11.98 16.70
CA ASP A 6 1.10 -11.44 16.03
C ASP A 6 0.27 -10.50 16.93
N ALA A 7 0.29 -10.73 18.25
CA ALA A 7 -0.43 -9.88 19.20
C ALA A 7 0.25 -8.52 19.37
N VAL A 8 1.58 -8.47 19.22
CA VAL A 8 2.36 -7.22 19.33
C VAL A 8 2.05 -6.31 18.14
N LEU A 9 2.03 -6.86 16.92
CA LEU A 9 1.67 -6.09 15.72
C LEU A 9 0.25 -5.53 15.79
N THR A 10 -0.70 -6.31 16.31
CA THR A 10 -2.11 -5.86 16.42
C THR A 10 -2.29 -4.71 17.43
N ILE A 11 -1.53 -4.69 18.52
CA ILE A 11 -1.59 -3.64 19.54
C ILE A 11 -0.89 -2.35 19.07
N THR A 12 0.21 -2.44 18.30
CA THR A 12 0.86 -1.26 17.71
C THR A 12 -0.05 -0.57 16.68
N TRP A 13 -0.85 -1.35 15.93
CA TRP A 13 -1.80 -0.82 14.94
C TRP A 13 -3.00 -0.08 15.55
N LEU A 14 -3.46 -0.46 16.76
CA LEU A 14 -4.55 0.22 17.45
C LEU A 14 -4.14 1.59 18.02
N LEU A 15 -2.86 1.79 18.36
CA LEU A 15 -2.35 3.05 18.92
C LEU A 15 -2.09 4.13 17.85
N LEU A 16 -1.97 3.75 16.57
CA LEU A 16 -1.77 4.69 15.46
C LEU A 16 -3.07 5.40 15.02
N GLN A 17 -4.24 4.98 15.52
CA GLN A 17 -5.54 5.52 15.07
C GLN A 17 -5.89 6.91 15.63
N THR A 18 -5.07 7.49 16.50
CA THR A 18 -5.32 8.80 17.14
C THR A 18 -4.15 9.79 17.05
N ILE A 19 -3.12 9.49 16.25
CA ILE A 19 -1.99 10.41 16.06
C ILE A 19 -2.39 11.49 15.04
N PRO A 20 -2.46 12.78 15.42
CA PRO A 20 -2.67 13.87 14.46
C PRO A 20 -1.59 13.80 13.37
N GLY A 21 -1.94 14.01 12.09
CA GLY A 21 -1.00 13.87 10.98
C GLY A 21 0.32 14.66 11.15
N THR A 22 0.29 15.78 11.87
CA THR A 22 1.47 16.57 12.23
C THR A 22 2.49 15.84 13.11
N LEU A 23 2.06 14.90 13.96
CA LEU A 23 2.96 14.06 14.75
C LEU A 23 3.57 12.93 13.91
N LEU A 24 2.82 12.42 12.92
CA LEU A 24 3.33 11.40 12.02
C LEU A 24 4.49 11.93 11.17
N TYR A 25 4.31 13.07 10.49
CA TYR A 25 5.40 13.65 9.69
C TYR A 25 6.64 13.94 10.54
N ARG A 26 6.48 14.40 11.78
CA ARG A 26 7.62 14.58 12.70
C ARG A 26 8.34 13.26 13.00
N SER A 27 7.62 12.16 13.13
CA SER A 27 8.21 10.82 13.31
C SER A 27 8.99 10.40 12.07
N CYS A 28 8.35 10.44 10.89
CA CYS A 28 8.99 10.09 9.62
C CYS A 28 10.22 10.96 9.35
N ARG A 29 10.11 12.28 9.57
CA ARG A 29 11.22 13.21 9.43
C ARG A 29 12.39 12.87 10.36
N LYS A 30 12.13 12.53 11.62
CA LYS A 30 13.20 12.08 12.54
C LYS A 30 13.89 10.82 12.04
N ARG A 31 13.15 9.88 11.45
CA ARG A 31 13.74 8.68 10.82
C ARG A 31 14.64 9.05 9.65
N VAL A 32 14.20 9.99 8.80
CA VAL A 32 15.00 10.54 7.70
C VAL A 32 16.24 11.30 8.21
N GLU A 33 16.11 12.04 9.31
CA GLU A 33 17.21 12.76 9.94
C GLU A 33 18.30 11.83 10.49
N ASN A 34 17.89 10.70 11.06
CA ASN A 34 18.77 9.69 11.66
C ASN A 34 19.21 8.59 10.68
N PHE A 35 18.77 8.64 9.42
CA PHE A 35 19.15 7.64 8.43
C PHE A 35 20.58 7.88 7.97
N ASP A 36 21.44 6.86 8.12
CA ASP A 36 22.79 6.86 7.59
C ASP A 36 22.87 5.90 6.39
N PRO A 37 23.12 6.41 5.17
CA PRO A 37 23.34 5.59 3.99
C PRO A 37 24.49 4.57 4.11
N ALA A 38 25.52 4.85 4.92
CA ALA A 38 26.69 3.98 5.05
C ALA A 38 26.37 2.68 5.80
N ASP A 39 25.34 2.71 6.67
CA ASP A 39 24.90 1.58 7.48
C ASP A 39 23.74 0.81 6.82
N TYR A 40 23.35 1.18 5.59
CA TYR A 40 22.20 0.58 4.92
C TYR A 40 22.52 -0.79 4.32
N GLU A 41 21.82 -1.82 4.82
CA GLU A 41 21.81 -3.16 4.23
C GLU A 41 20.43 -3.46 3.61
N PRO A 42 20.35 -3.75 2.30
CA PRO A 42 19.11 -4.15 1.65
C PRO A 42 18.54 -5.43 2.25
N LYS A 43 17.28 -5.37 2.69
CA LYS A 43 16.48 -6.49 3.19
C LYS A 43 15.75 -7.23 2.06
N GLY A 44 15.52 -6.56 0.93
CA GLY A 44 14.80 -7.13 -0.20
C GLY A 44 13.32 -7.40 0.12
N ILE A 45 12.62 -6.39 0.65
CA ILE A 45 11.20 -6.50 1.04
C ILE A 45 10.33 -6.88 -0.17
N ILE A 46 10.57 -6.25 -1.32
CA ILE A 46 9.90 -6.61 -2.58
C ILE A 46 10.67 -7.73 -3.25
N LYS A 47 10.07 -8.92 -3.28
CA LYS A 47 10.59 -10.07 -4.02
C LYS A 47 9.91 -10.16 -5.39
N THR A 48 10.71 -10.22 -6.45
CA THR A 48 10.19 -10.40 -7.80
C THR A 48 10.10 -11.89 -8.15
N CYS A 49 8.91 -12.36 -8.49
CA CYS A 49 8.64 -13.75 -8.84
C CYS A 49 8.54 -13.95 -10.37
N TRP A 50 9.51 -13.43 -11.14
CA TRP A 50 9.43 -13.37 -12.62
C TRP A 50 9.26 -14.74 -13.29
N GLU A 51 9.78 -15.80 -12.69
CA GLU A 51 9.77 -17.16 -13.25
C GLU A 51 8.68 -18.06 -12.62
N GLU A 52 7.96 -17.57 -11.62
CA GLU A 52 6.93 -18.33 -10.93
C GLU A 52 5.57 -18.05 -11.58
N THR A 53 5.19 -18.87 -12.56
CA THR A 53 3.81 -18.89 -13.05
C THR A 53 3.08 -20.08 -12.46
N ILE A 54 2.05 -19.82 -11.66
CA ILE A 54 1.20 -20.89 -11.14
C ILE A 54 0.04 -21.09 -12.12
N PRO A 55 -0.07 -22.26 -12.78
CA PRO A 55 -1.11 -22.47 -13.76
C PRO A 55 -2.49 -22.48 -13.10
N TRP A 56 -3.39 -21.64 -13.59
CA TRP A 56 -4.79 -21.68 -13.23
C TRP A 56 -5.55 -22.53 -14.23
N ASP A 57 -6.46 -23.36 -13.74
CA ASP A 57 -7.48 -23.95 -14.60
C ASP A 57 -8.63 -22.95 -14.83
N ALA A 58 -9.51 -23.29 -15.77
CA ALA A 58 -10.64 -22.43 -16.14
C ALA A 58 -11.58 -22.13 -14.94
N GLU A 59 -11.69 -23.04 -13.98
CA GLU A 59 -12.53 -22.84 -12.79
C GLU A 59 -11.88 -21.87 -11.80
N TYR A 60 -10.55 -21.95 -11.60
CA TYR A 60 -9.79 -20.97 -10.80
C TYR A 60 -9.89 -19.57 -11.40
N GLU A 61 -9.83 -19.44 -12.72
CA GLU A 61 -10.01 -18.15 -13.38
C GLU A 61 -11.42 -17.57 -13.14
N LEU A 62 -12.46 -18.41 -13.23
CA LEU A 62 -13.84 -18.00 -12.93
C LEU A 62 -14.01 -17.58 -11.48
N LEU A 63 -13.46 -18.35 -10.54
CA LEU A 63 -13.49 -18.02 -9.12
C LEU A 63 -12.74 -16.72 -8.83
N PHE A 64 -11.57 -16.52 -9.40
CA PHE A 64 -10.84 -15.26 -9.28
C PHE A 64 -11.68 -14.07 -9.78
N ARG A 65 -12.30 -14.18 -10.96
CA ARG A 65 -13.17 -13.11 -11.50
C ARG A 65 -14.35 -12.80 -10.58
N GLU A 66 -14.92 -13.80 -9.91
CA GLU A 66 -15.99 -13.60 -8.94
C GLU A 66 -15.51 -12.95 -7.65
N PHE A 67 -14.36 -13.39 -7.13
CA PHE A 67 -13.89 -13.02 -5.79
C PHE A 67 -12.92 -11.83 -5.74
N LYS A 68 -12.30 -11.43 -6.86
CA LYS A 68 -11.21 -10.42 -6.92
C LYS A 68 -11.46 -9.10 -6.18
N PHE A 69 -12.71 -8.65 -6.07
CA PHE A 69 -13.07 -7.42 -5.37
C PHE A 69 -13.85 -7.64 -4.07
N ASN A 70 -14.38 -8.85 -3.85
CA ASN A 70 -15.20 -9.15 -2.69
C ASN A 70 -15.10 -10.64 -2.32
N LEU A 71 -14.17 -10.95 -1.41
CA LEU A 71 -14.01 -12.28 -0.83
C LEU A 71 -15.20 -12.70 0.07
N ARG A 72 -16.10 -11.78 0.43
CA ARG A 72 -17.26 -12.03 1.31
C ARG A 72 -18.54 -12.40 0.53
N LYS A 73 -18.46 -12.60 -0.79
CA LYS A 73 -19.60 -13.07 -1.59
C LYS A 73 -20.11 -14.42 -1.07
N LYS A 74 -21.44 -14.59 -1.08
CA LYS A 74 -22.07 -15.87 -0.74
C LYS A 74 -21.64 -16.94 -1.73
N LEU A 75 -21.25 -18.13 -1.25
CA LEU A 75 -20.72 -19.20 -2.10
C LEU A 75 -21.82 -19.90 -2.92
N THR A 76 -23.00 -20.14 -2.33
CA THR A 76 -24.08 -20.92 -2.96
C THR A 76 -24.53 -20.41 -4.34
N PRO A 77 -24.70 -19.08 -4.56
CA PRO A 77 -25.00 -18.57 -5.89
C PRO A 77 -23.90 -18.87 -6.93
N ILE A 78 -22.63 -18.78 -6.52
CA ILE A 78 -21.47 -19.03 -7.39
C ILE A 78 -21.39 -20.51 -7.75
N MET A 79 -21.57 -21.40 -6.77
CA MET A 79 -21.62 -22.85 -6.98
C MET A 79 -22.68 -23.24 -8.01
N ARG A 80 -23.89 -22.69 -7.88
CA ARG A 80 -25.00 -22.99 -8.82
C ARG A 80 -24.77 -22.41 -10.21
N LYS A 81 -24.20 -21.21 -10.29
CA LYS A 81 -23.97 -20.49 -11.55
C LYS A 81 -22.94 -21.19 -12.44
N TYR A 82 -21.83 -21.64 -11.85
CA TYR A 82 -20.71 -22.23 -12.60
C TYR A 82 -20.61 -23.75 -12.47
N LEU A 83 -21.52 -24.38 -11.71
CA LEU A 83 -21.51 -25.82 -11.40
C LEU A 83 -20.20 -26.29 -10.74
N ILE A 84 -19.52 -25.39 -10.02
CA ILE A 84 -18.27 -25.68 -9.31
C ILE A 84 -18.58 -26.28 -7.94
N SER A 85 -17.90 -27.38 -7.60
CA SER A 85 -18.07 -28.03 -6.30
C SER A 85 -17.65 -27.11 -5.14
N GLY A 86 -18.34 -27.22 -4.01
CA GLY A 86 -18.00 -26.44 -2.81
C GLY A 86 -16.57 -26.69 -2.34
N TYR A 87 -16.13 -27.95 -2.40
CA TYR A 87 -14.74 -28.34 -2.09
C TYR A 87 -13.71 -27.53 -2.89
N LYS A 88 -13.92 -27.39 -4.21
CA LYS A 88 -13.00 -26.65 -5.07
C LYS A 88 -12.97 -25.16 -4.73
N ILE A 89 -14.11 -24.57 -4.38
CA ILE A 89 -14.17 -23.17 -3.93
C ILE A 89 -13.40 -22.99 -2.63
N TYR A 90 -13.58 -23.87 -1.64
CA TYR A 90 -12.81 -23.79 -0.39
C TYR A 90 -11.31 -23.97 -0.61
N LYS A 91 -10.91 -24.93 -1.47
CA LYS A 91 -9.51 -25.12 -1.86
C LYS A 91 -8.93 -23.88 -2.53
N PHE A 92 -9.66 -23.25 -3.45
CA PHE A 92 -9.27 -21.99 -4.06
C PHE A 92 -9.03 -20.89 -3.01
N LEU A 93 -9.95 -20.74 -2.05
CA LEU A 93 -9.83 -19.75 -0.99
C LEU A 93 -8.64 -20.01 -0.05
N GLU A 94 -8.36 -21.28 0.27
CA GLU A 94 -7.20 -21.68 1.07
C GLU A 94 -5.88 -21.41 0.34
N GLU A 95 -5.85 -21.61 -0.98
CA GLU A 95 -4.66 -21.40 -1.80
C GLU A 95 -4.49 -19.95 -2.30
N LEU A 96 -5.40 -19.03 -1.97
CA LEU A 96 -5.30 -17.61 -2.38
C LEU A 96 -3.92 -16.99 -2.12
N PRO A 97 -3.27 -17.16 -0.95
CA PRO A 97 -1.95 -16.58 -0.71
C PRO A 97 -0.84 -17.14 -1.62
N LYS A 98 -1.04 -18.33 -2.19
CA LYS A 98 -0.11 -18.92 -3.16
C LYS A 98 -0.30 -18.31 -4.54
N HIS A 99 -1.56 -18.13 -4.94
CA HIS A 99 -1.92 -17.74 -6.31
C HIS A 99 -2.08 -16.23 -6.51
N CYS A 100 -2.29 -15.47 -5.45
CA CYS A 100 -2.72 -14.08 -5.50
C CYS A 100 -2.07 -13.26 -4.37
N THR A 101 -1.76 -12.00 -4.68
CA THR A 101 -1.49 -11.00 -3.65
C THR A 101 -2.82 -10.56 -3.03
N VAL A 102 -3.06 -10.91 -1.77
CA VAL A 102 -4.23 -10.45 -1.02
C VAL A 102 -3.88 -9.17 -0.26
N PHE A 103 -4.53 -8.06 -0.62
CA PHE A 103 -4.31 -6.78 0.01
C PHE A 103 -5.61 -6.21 0.58
N THR A 104 -5.65 -6.02 1.89
CA THR A 104 -6.78 -5.36 2.57
C THR A 104 -6.43 -3.90 2.79
N ARG A 105 -7.22 -3.01 2.18
CA ARG A 105 -6.99 -1.57 2.27
C ARG A 105 -7.69 -0.97 3.50
N TYR A 106 -6.99 -0.10 4.20
CA TYR A 106 -7.49 0.62 5.37
C TYR A 106 -7.68 2.11 5.05
N PHE A 107 -8.92 2.59 5.24
CA PHE A 107 -9.34 3.98 5.05
C PHE A 107 -10.21 4.41 6.24
N PRO A 108 -9.64 5.00 7.31
CA PRO A 108 -10.37 5.30 8.53
C PRO A 108 -11.56 6.23 8.30
N GLU A 109 -11.41 7.22 7.41
CA GLU A 109 -12.47 8.16 7.05
C GLU A 109 -13.38 7.64 5.92
N GLY A 110 -13.16 6.43 5.42
CA GLY A 110 -13.83 5.89 4.23
C GLY A 110 -13.19 6.32 2.91
N PHE A 111 -13.19 5.42 1.93
CA PHE A 111 -12.47 5.56 0.66
C PHE A 111 -12.74 6.88 -0.12
N PRO A 112 -13.97 7.42 -0.20
CA PRO A 112 -14.23 8.66 -0.94
C PRO A 112 -13.54 9.92 -0.38
N ASN A 113 -12.98 9.85 0.83
CA ASN A 113 -12.30 10.97 1.47
C ASN A 113 -10.80 11.05 1.15
N TYR A 114 -10.30 10.18 0.27
CA TYR A 114 -8.89 10.13 -0.10
C TYR A 114 -8.69 10.39 -1.59
N ASP A 115 -7.61 11.11 -1.92
CA ASP A 115 -7.09 11.25 -3.27
C ASP A 115 -5.90 10.31 -3.46
N SER A 116 -5.89 9.57 -4.57
CA SER A 116 -4.86 8.59 -4.88
C SER A 116 -3.71 9.21 -5.67
N TYR A 117 -2.49 8.97 -5.20
CA TYR A 117 -1.25 9.42 -5.81
C TYR A 117 -0.40 8.21 -6.17
N LEU A 118 0.20 8.25 -7.35
CA LEU A 118 1.22 7.30 -7.77
C LEU A 118 2.55 8.04 -7.87
N TYR A 119 3.50 7.65 -7.05
CA TYR A 119 4.88 8.11 -7.08
C TYR A 119 5.77 7.04 -7.70
N MET A 120 6.80 7.48 -8.40
CA MET A 120 7.87 6.70 -8.96
C MET A 120 9.19 7.25 -8.41
N PHE A 121 9.96 6.40 -7.77
CA PHE A 121 11.20 6.75 -7.10
C PHE A 121 12.38 5.99 -7.72
N GLU A 122 13.47 6.71 -7.96
CA GLU A 122 14.78 6.10 -8.20
C GLU A 122 15.61 6.21 -6.92
N THR A 123 15.97 5.07 -6.33
CA THR A 123 16.69 5.02 -5.05
C THR A 123 17.44 3.71 -4.92
N ASP A 124 18.58 3.74 -4.21
CA ASP A 124 19.29 2.54 -3.80
C ASP A 124 18.82 2.06 -2.39
N TYR A 125 17.94 2.83 -1.74
CA TYR A 125 17.48 2.62 -0.37
C TYR A 125 16.00 2.17 -0.31
N GLU A 126 15.59 1.29 -1.22
CA GLU A 126 14.19 0.91 -1.44
C GLU A 126 13.49 0.46 -0.16
N ASP A 127 14.13 -0.39 0.64
CA ASP A 127 13.53 -0.93 1.86
C ASP A 127 13.30 0.15 2.92
N PHE A 128 14.21 1.12 3.02
CA PHE A 128 14.04 2.25 3.92
C PHE A 128 12.85 3.11 3.49
N VAL A 129 12.73 3.41 2.19
CA VAL A 129 11.60 4.17 1.64
C VAL A 129 10.28 3.43 1.89
N ILE A 130 10.24 2.12 1.67
CA ILE A 130 9.07 1.28 1.94
C ILE A 130 8.68 1.35 3.42
N GLU A 131 9.62 1.15 4.33
CA GLU A 131 9.36 1.19 5.78
C GLU A 131 8.92 2.58 6.25
N LEU A 132 9.48 3.64 5.68
CA LEU A 132 9.14 5.01 6.02
C LEU A 132 7.69 5.33 5.63
N PHE A 133 7.34 5.07 4.37
CA PHE A 133 5.97 5.34 3.88
C PHE A 133 4.94 4.31 4.38
N SER A 134 5.36 3.16 4.91
CA SER A 134 4.48 2.20 5.61
C SER A 134 3.91 2.73 6.93
N GLU A 135 4.48 3.80 7.48
CA GLU A 135 3.94 4.48 8.68
C GLU A 135 2.75 5.41 8.36
N LEU A 136 2.43 5.61 7.07
CA LEU A 136 1.28 6.42 6.68
C LEU A 136 -0.04 5.87 7.26
N PRO A 137 -1.01 6.73 7.59
CA PRO A 137 -2.26 6.32 8.27
C PRO A 137 -3.22 5.55 7.34
N THR A 138 -2.93 5.55 6.05
CA THR A 138 -3.63 4.79 5.01
C THR A 138 -2.73 3.69 4.50
N SER A 139 -3.29 2.56 4.06
CA SER A 139 -2.48 1.47 3.47
C SER A 139 -1.78 1.93 2.17
N PRO A 140 -0.44 2.15 2.19
CA PRO A 140 0.29 2.36 0.95
C PRO A 140 0.43 1.03 0.21
N PHE A 141 0.63 1.09 -1.09
CA PHE A 141 0.94 -0.07 -1.91
C PHE A 141 2.23 0.18 -2.68
N PHE A 142 3.18 -0.74 -2.55
CA PHE A 142 4.47 -0.64 -3.21
C PHE A 142 4.63 -1.75 -4.23
N PHE A 143 5.27 -1.42 -5.35
CA PHE A 143 5.66 -2.40 -6.35
C PHE A 143 6.88 -1.88 -7.11
N LYS A 144 7.61 -2.79 -7.74
CA LYS A 144 8.83 -2.47 -8.49
C LYS A 144 8.62 -2.74 -9.98
N VAL A 145 9.05 -1.81 -10.82
CA VAL A 145 9.10 -2.01 -12.27
C VAL A 145 10.51 -1.68 -12.72
N SER A 146 11.23 -2.69 -13.23
CA SER A 146 12.65 -2.59 -13.53
C SER A 146 13.45 -2.13 -12.30
N ASP A 147 14.15 -1.00 -12.38
CA ASP A 147 14.99 -0.38 -11.35
C ASP A 147 14.27 0.72 -10.54
N LYS A 148 12.93 0.81 -10.65
CA LYS A 148 12.14 1.90 -10.06
C LYS A 148 11.14 1.40 -9.04
N LEU A 149 11.11 2.06 -7.89
CA LEU A 149 10.16 1.81 -6.82
C LEU A 149 8.91 2.68 -7.02
N PHE A 150 7.75 2.05 -7.09
CA PHE A 150 6.47 2.74 -7.15
C PHE A 150 5.79 2.74 -5.80
N LEU A 151 5.22 3.88 -5.43
CA LEU A 151 4.37 4.05 -4.27
C LEU A 151 3.00 4.53 -4.73
N TYR A 152 1.99 3.68 -4.55
CA TYR A 152 0.59 4.07 -4.63
C TYR A 152 0.09 4.42 -3.23
N ALA A 153 -0.01 5.72 -2.96
CA ALA A 153 -0.41 6.26 -1.67
C ALA A 153 -1.75 6.98 -1.75
N GLN A 154 -2.43 7.09 -0.62
CA GLN A 154 -3.71 7.78 -0.52
C GLN A 154 -3.60 8.90 0.50
N ALA A 155 -3.80 10.13 0.04
CA ALA A 155 -3.76 11.31 0.89
C ALA A 155 -5.19 11.74 1.22
N ASP A 156 -5.43 12.14 2.47
CA ASP A 156 -6.72 12.70 2.88
C ASP A 156 -7.01 13.98 2.08
N ARG A 157 -8.17 14.01 1.41
CA ARG A 157 -8.64 15.16 0.60
C ARG A 157 -8.68 16.46 1.39
N ARG A 158 -8.97 16.39 2.69
CA ARG A 158 -9.03 17.56 3.57
C ARG A 158 -7.67 18.26 3.68
N LEU A 159 -6.58 17.49 3.62
CA LEU A 159 -5.21 18.00 3.69
C LEU A 159 -4.72 18.52 2.33
N VAL A 160 -5.34 18.09 1.23
CA VAL A 160 -4.94 18.45 -0.15
C VAL A 160 -5.74 19.64 -0.69
N ARG A 161 -7.05 19.73 -0.39
CA ARG A 161 -7.99 20.66 -1.05
C ARG A 161 -8.38 21.88 -0.23
N SER A 162 -7.65 22.23 0.82
CA SER A 162 -7.89 23.47 1.56
C SER A 162 -7.67 24.68 0.62
N ALA A 163 -8.77 25.23 0.08
CA ALA A 163 -8.83 26.30 -0.91
C ALA A 163 -8.32 27.67 -0.41
N SER A 164 -7.59 27.69 0.69
CA SER A 164 -6.99 28.88 1.29
C SER A 164 -5.70 28.42 1.94
N ILE A 165 -4.69 28.10 1.12
CA ILE A 165 -3.39 27.62 1.59
C ILE A 165 -2.76 28.75 2.41
N LYS A 166 -3.00 28.77 3.73
CA LYS A 166 -2.07 29.40 4.66
C LYS A 166 -0.82 28.54 4.64
N MET A 167 0.35 29.16 4.72
CA MET A 167 1.65 28.47 4.71
C MET A 167 1.78 27.43 5.85
N SER A 168 0.91 27.49 6.86
CA SER A 168 0.72 26.49 7.92
C SER A 168 0.13 25.16 7.43
N ASP A 169 -0.65 25.16 6.35
CA ASP A 169 -1.40 24.01 5.85
C ASP A 169 -0.60 23.20 4.83
N ILE A 170 0.39 23.82 4.17
CA ILE A 170 1.40 23.11 3.34
C ILE A 170 2.13 22.06 4.18
N ARG A 171 2.37 22.35 5.47
CA ARG A 171 2.97 21.42 6.44
C ARG A 171 2.13 20.17 6.72
N GLN A 172 0.90 20.11 6.21
CA GLN A 172 -0.02 18.97 6.33
C GLN A 172 0.03 18.05 5.11
N LEU A 173 0.67 18.46 4.01
CA LEU A 173 0.97 17.59 2.87
C LEU A 173 2.16 16.69 3.23
N HIS A 174 1.89 15.66 4.02
CA HIS A 174 2.91 14.79 4.61
C HIS A 174 3.75 14.03 3.58
N ILE A 175 3.20 13.75 2.40
CA ILE A 175 3.91 12.96 1.38
C ILE A 175 4.85 13.83 0.54
N PRO A 176 4.42 14.93 -0.13
CA PRO A 176 5.33 15.78 -0.90
C PRO A 176 6.49 16.34 -0.08
N LEU A 177 6.24 16.82 1.13
CA LEU A 177 7.32 17.36 1.99
C LEU A 177 8.33 16.27 2.38
N LEU A 178 7.87 15.05 2.61
CA LEU A 178 8.76 13.95 2.92
C LEU A 178 9.57 13.52 1.69
N VAL A 179 8.97 13.56 0.50
CA VAL A 179 9.68 13.33 -0.77
C VAL A 179 10.76 14.38 -0.99
N ASP A 180 10.45 15.66 -0.77
CA ASP A 180 11.42 16.76 -0.87
C ASP A 180 12.58 16.55 0.13
N ASP A 181 12.29 16.23 1.39
CA ASP A 181 13.31 15.93 2.41
C ASP A 181 14.22 14.75 1.99
N LEU A 182 13.66 13.73 1.33
CA LEU A 182 14.42 12.58 0.85
C LEU A 182 15.30 12.92 -0.38
N LEU A 183 14.82 13.79 -1.27
CA LEU A 183 15.57 14.29 -2.43
C LEU A 183 16.74 15.17 -1.97
N GLU A 184 16.50 16.11 -1.05
CA GLU A 184 17.54 17.01 -0.50
C GLU A 184 18.68 16.24 0.16
N ARG A 185 18.37 15.09 0.76
CA ARG A 185 19.34 14.21 1.43
C ARG A 185 20.01 13.19 0.50
N GLY A 186 19.62 13.16 -0.77
CA GLY A 186 20.13 12.17 -1.74
C GLY A 186 19.70 10.74 -1.46
N ILE A 187 18.67 10.53 -0.63
CA ILE A 187 18.06 9.21 -0.41
C ILE A 187 17.25 8.84 -1.65
N LEU A 188 16.55 9.81 -2.24
CA LEU A 188 15.99 9.68 -3.58
C LEU A 188 16.95 10.35 -4.58
N ARG A 189 17.25 9.67 -5.70
CA ARG A 189 17.96 10.26 -6.84
C ARG A 189 17.03 11.12 -7.68
N SER A 190 15.82 10.63 -7.90
CA SER A 190 14.79 11.32 -8.67
C SER A 190 13.40 10.85 -8.26
N GLU A 191 12.42 11.66 -8.62
CA GLU A 191 11.01 11.40 -8.39
C GLU A 191 10.19 11.80 -9.63
N ALA A 192 9.10 11.09 -9.86
CA ALA A 192 7.98 11.57 -10.66
C ALA A 192 6.67 11.13 -9.99
N HIS A 193 5.61 11.94 -10.12
CA HIS A 193 4.30 11.57 -9.59
C HIS A 193 3.14 11.93 -10.51
N SER A 194 2.00 11.27 -10.27
CA SER A 194 0.74 11.55 -10.93
C SER A 194 -0.44 11.36 -9.97
N ILE A 195 -1.43 12.24 -10.06
CA ILE A 195 -2.70 12.09 -9.36
C ILE A 195 -3.55 11.08 -10.15
N SER A 196 -3.73 9.89 -9.59
CA SER A 196 -4.41 8.78 -10.27
C SER A 196 -5.87 9.12 -10.61
N ALA A 197 -6.55 9.94 -9.81
CA ALA A 197 -7.95 10.30 -10.03
C ALA A 197 -8.23 10.95 -11.41
N TYR A 198 -7.23 11.56 -12.05
CA TYR A 198 -7.38 12.19 -13.38
C TYR A 198 -7.34 11.20 -14.55
N TYR A 199 -6.81 9.99 -14.35
CA TYR A 199 -6.60 9.02 -15.43
C TYR A 199 -7.57 7.84 -15.39
N TRP A 200 -8.18 7.56 -14.23
CA TRP A 200 -9.11 6.43 -14.04
C TRP A 200 -10.59 6.79 -14.14
N THR A 201 -10.93 8.01 -14.58
CA THR A 201 -12.29 8.38 -15.01
C THR A 201 -12.58 7.85 -16.42
N LYS A 202 -12.55 6.53 -16.58
CA LYS A 202 -13.20 5.85 -17.71
C LYS A 202 -14.10 4.75 -17.17
N ASN A 203 -15.39 5.07 -17.15
CA ASN A 203 -16.54 4.17 -17.29
C ASN A 203 -16.32 2.73 -16.79
N PHE A 204 -16.68 2.47 -15.53
CA PHE A 204 -17.07 1.14 -15.07
C PHE A 204 -18.54 1.15 -14.66
#